data_AF-A0A7V9JQQ3-F1
#
_entry.id   AF-A0A7V9JQQ3-F1
#
_cell.length_a   1.000
_cell.length_b   1.000
_cell.length_c   1.000
_cell.angle_alpha   90.00
_cell.angle_beta   90.00
_cell.angle_gamma   90.00
#
_symmetry.space_group_name_H-M   'P 1'
#
loop_
_entity.id
_entity.type
_entity.pdbx_description
1 polymer ?
#
loop_
_entity_poly.entity_id
_entity_poly.type
_entity_poly.pdbx_seq_one_letter_code
_entity_poly.pdbx_strand_id
1 'polypeptide(L)'
;MTERTPGRALAGLLSLLLPGAGQVYAGARRRGLVLVAVTVGLGAAASLLLVTRPLGLAASAGGRRVIAALLLADVALLAFRLFAIVDAWRRPGRPSRPASLALFALATVAALPHVAAGYVAVRGYGVLESVFADEEPRDVLPARGLFLVPPVPVSSPRPRPAVRPAPPAARRRPALPSQPLESSRRILAGAEQSFERPWVTILLLGSDAGPGQWGERTDTMILAALQRGTGRTVAFGIPRNLVDVPLPRLAGRPGRRFREPLNALYAWAHTRT
;
A
#
# COMPACT_ATOMS: atom_id res chain seq x y z
N MET A 1 -15.55 29.80 55.82
CA MET A 1 -15.24 29.42 54.43
C MET A 1 -16.04 28.18 54.10
N THR A 2 -17.10 28.28 53.30
CA THR A 2 -17.91 27.14 52.87
C THR A 2 -17.11 26.32 51.84
N GLU A 3 -16.60 25.16 52.24
CA GLU A 3 -15.99 24.23 51.30
C GLU A 3 -17.03 23.77 50.28
N ARG A 4 -16.94 24.29 49.05
CA ARG A 4 -17.72 23.77 47.93
C ARG A 4 -17.20 22.38 47.64
N THR A 5 -18.00 21.36 47.95
CA THR A 5 -17.71 19.99 47.53
C THR A 5 -17.45 19.98 46.01
N PRO A 6 -16.29 19.51 45.54
CA PRO A 6 -15.96 19.53 44.11
C PRO A 6 -17.02 18.79 43.29
N GLY A 7 -17.22 19.05 42.00
CA GLY A 7 -18.22 18.32 41.19
C GLY A 7 -17.72 16.94 40.73
N ARG A 8 -18.54 15.86 40.83
CA ARG A 8 -18.20 14.52 40.27
C ARG A 8 -17.92 14.58 38.76
N ALA A 9 -18.78 15.31 38.05
CA ALA A 9 -18.66 15.52 36.61
C ALA A 9 -17.37 16.23 36.21
N LEU A 10 -17.02 17.28 36.94
CA LEU A 10 -15.79 18.03 36.70
C LEU A 10 -14.54 17.20 37.01
N ALA A 11 -14.55 16.38 38.07
CA ALA A 11 -13.46 15.47 38.35
C ALA A 11 -13.25 14.44 37.23
N GLY A 12 -14.33 13.82 36.72
CA GLY A 12 -14.26 12.92 35.58
C GLY A 12 -13.76 13.60 34.30
N LEU A 13 -14.23 14.82 34.02
CA LEU A 13 -13.78 15.62 32.87
C LEU A 13 -12.29 15.95 32.94
N LEU A 14 -11.78 16.32 34.11
CA LEU A 14 -10.36 16.60 34.29
C LEU A 14 -9.50 15.34 34.05
N SER A 15 -9.94 14.17 34.53
CA SER A 15 -9.25 12.90 34.26
C SER A 15 -9.44 12.37 32.85
N LEU A 16 -10.46 12.83 32.11
CA LEU A 16 -10.57 12.61 30.67
C LEU A 16 -9.46 13.36 29.92
N LEU A 17 -9.19 14.61 30.29
CA LEU A 17 -8.15 15.45 29.67
C LEU A 17 -6.75 14.98 30.04
N LEU A 18 -6.51 14.74 31.33
CA LEU A 18 -5.23 14.28 31.84
C LEU A 18 -5.49 13.26 32.97
N PRO A 19 -5.26 11.95 32.75
CA PRO A 19 -5.43 10.94 33.78
C PRO A 19 -4.69 11.31 35.07
N GLY A 20 -5.44 11.45 36.17
CA GLY A 20 -4.92 11.87 37.48
C GLY A 20 -5.29 13.30 37.89
N ALA A 21 -5.63 14.19 36.94
CA ALA A 21 -5.99 15.57 37.26
C ALA A 21 -7.30 15.68 38.07
N GLY A 22 -8.28 14.81 37.79
CA GLY A 22 -9.54 14.74 38.54
C GLY A 22 -9.35 14.32 39.99
N GLN A 23 -8.41 13.42 40.25
CA GLN A 23 -8.04 12.97 41.61
C GLN A 23 -7.37 14.11 42.40
N VAL A 24 -6.49 14.89 41.76
CA VAL A 24 -5.89 16.09 42.38
C VAL A 24 -6.98 17.10 42.73
N TYR A 25 -7.91 17.36 41.80
CA TYR A 25 -9.06 18.25 42.03
C TYR A 25 -9.98 17.76 43.15
N ALA A 26 -10.18 16.46 43.28
CA ALA A 26 -10.96 15.84 44.36
C ALA A 26 -10.23 15.77 45.71
N GLY A 27 -9.00 16.30 45.81
CA GLY A 27 -8.19 16.30 47.04
C GLY A 27 -7.32 15.06 47.25
N ALA A 28 -7.44 14.03 46.41
CA ALA A 28 -6.64 12.80 46.46
C ALA A 28 -5.26 12.97 45.80
N ARG A 29 -4.47 13.94 46.29
CA ARG A 29 -3.22 14.41 45.66
C ARG A 29 -2.20 13.30 45.37
N ARG A 30 -1.93 12.40 46.33
CA ARG A 30 -0.96 11.31 46.13
C ARG A 30 -1.35 10.40 44.96
N ARG A 31 -2.61 9.96 44.91
CA ARG A 31 -3.13 9.10 43.83
C ARG A 31 -3.14 9.83 42.49
N GLY A 32 -3.58 11.08 42.48
CA GLY A 32 -3.59 11.90 41.27
C GLY A 32 -2.19 12.12 40.70
N LEU A 33 -1.20 12.43 41.55
CA LEU A 33 0.19 12.60 41.12
C LEU A 33 0.79 11.32 40.54
N VAL A 34 0.48 10.14 41.09
CA VAL A 34 0.93 8.86 40.53
C VAL A 34 0.36 8.66 39.12
N LEU A 35 -0.93 8.90 38.91
CA LEU A 35 -1.56 8.74 37.59
C LEU A 35 -1.01 9.75 36.56
N VAL A 36 -0.77 11.00 36.98
CA VAL A 36 -0.12 12.00 36.13
C VAL A 36 1.30 11.57 35.78
N ALA A 37 2.08 11.08 36.75
CA ALA A 37 3.44 10.61 36.51
C ALA A 37 3.48 9.43 35.52
N VAL A 38 2.54 8.48 35.64
CA VAL A 38 2.39 7.38 34.67
C VAL A 38 2.07 7.93 33.28
N THR A 39 1.16 8.90 33.16
CA THR A 39 0.80 9.52 31.88
C THR A 39 2.00 10.21 31.22
N VAL A 40 2.74 11.00 32.00
CA VAL A 40 3.96 11.69 31.54
C VAL A 40 5.03 10.67 31.14
N GLY A 41 5.23 9.61 31.92
CA GLY A 41 6.18 8.55 31.63
C GLY A 41 5.86 7.79 30.33
N LEU A 42 4.60 7.42 30.13
CA LEU A 42 4.13 6.78 28.89
C LEU A 42 4.30 7.71 27.68
N GLY A 43 3.95 8.99 27.83
CA GLY A 43 4.16 10.00 26.80
C GLY A 43 5.63 10.16 26.42
N ALA A 44 6.51 10.30 27.42
CA ALA A 44 7.95 10.41 27.22
C ALA A 44 8.54 9.16 26.56
N ALA A 45 8.11 7.96 26.98
CA ALA A 45 8.54 6.71 26.37
C ALA A 45 8.11 6.62 24.90
N ALA A 46 6.86 6.99 24.58
CA ALA A 46 6.36 7.03 23.21
C ALA A 46 7.14 8.05 22.35
N SER A 47 7.38 9.26 22.87
CA SER A 47 8.19 10.28 22.20
C SER A 47 9.63 9.81 21.96
N LEU A 48 10.27 9.21 22.96
CA LEU A 48 11.62 8.67 22.82
C LEU A 48 11.68 7.57 21.76
N LEU A 49 10.69 6.68 21.73
CA LEU A 49 10.58 5.60 20.74
C LEU A 49 10.47 6.17 19.31
N LEU A 50 9.64 7.20 19.13
CA LEU A 50 9.45 7.88 17.84
C LEU A 50 10.73 8.60 17.36
N VAL A 51 11.47 9.24 18.27
CA VAL A 51 12.71 9.97 17.94
C VAL A 51 13.86 8.99 17.63
N THR A 52 13.97 7.89 18.38
CA THR A 52 15.11 6.97 18.26
C THR A 52 14.95 5.92 17.17
N ARG A 53 13.71 5.55 16.81
CA ARG A 53 13.44 4.49 15.82
C ARG A 53 12.30 4.83 14.86
N PRO A 54 12.39 5.94 14.12
CA PRO A 54 11.31 6.36 13.21
C PRO A 54 11.03 5.34 12.10
N LEU A 55 12.04 4.59 11.66
CA LEU A 55 11.95 3.59 10.58
C LEU A 55 12.05 2.13 11.06
N GLY A 56 12.42 1.91 12.32
CA GLY A 56 12.66 0.57 12.88
C GLY A 56 11.37 -0.21 13.15
N LEU A 57 10.31 0.47 13.60
CA LEU A 57 9.01 -0.18 13.88
C LEU A 57 8.31 -0.71 12.62
N ALA A 58 8.59 -0.12 11.46
CA ALA A 58 8.08 -0.58 10.17
C ALA A 58 8.93 -1.73 9.58
N ALA A 59 10.24 -1.73 9.85
CA ALA A 59 11.18 -2.67 9.25
C ALA A 59 11.50 -3.92 10.10
N SER A 60 11.32 -3.87 11.43
CA SER A 60 11.69 -4.98 12.31
C SER A 60 10.48 -5.84 12.73
N ALA A 61 10.51 -7.09 12.26
CA ALA A 61 9.79 -8.26 12.75
C ALA A 61 8.26 -8.32 12.54
N GLY A 62 7.84 -9.02 11.47
CA GLY A 62 6.54 -9.66 11.33
C GLY A 62 5.33 -8.79 11.69
N GLY A 63 4.82 -8.03 10.71
CA GLY A 63 3.76 -7.02 10.90
C GLY A 63 2.61 -7.44 11.83
N ARG A 64 2.22 -8.73 11.79
CA ARG A 64 1.21 -9.30 12.70
C ARG A 64 1.52 -9.13 14.19
N ARG A 65 2.76 -9.37 14.63
CA ARG A 65 3.14 -9.27 16.06
C ARG A 65 3.19 -7.82 16.52
N VAL A 66 3.71 -6.93 15.69
CA VAL A 66 3.77 -5.49 15.98
C VAL A 66 2.36 -4.92 16.07
N ILE A 67 1.48 -5.25 15.13
CA ILE A 67 0.09 -4.79 15.13
C ILE A 67 -0.65 -5.34 16.36
N ALA A 68 -0.46 -6.62 16.70
CA ALA A 68 -1.03 -7.19 17.93
C ALA A 68 -0.53 -6.46 19.19
N ALA A 69 0.76 -6.11 19.26
CA ALA A 69 1.33 -5.37 20.38
C ALA A 69 0.78 -3.94 20.46
N LEU A 70 0.62 -3.25 19.31
CA LEU A 70 0.03 -1.91 19.24
C LEU A 70 -1.45 -1.92 19.65
N LEU A 71 -2.23 -2.91 19.20
CA LEU A 71 -3.62 -3.08 19.62
C LEU A 71 -3.72 -3.38 21.11
N LEU A 72 -2.84 -4.22 21.66
CA LEU A 72 -2.80 -4.50 23.09
C LEU A 72 -2.45 -3.24 23.90
N ALA A 73 -1.49 -2.45 23.43
CA ALA A 73 -1.12 -1.18 24.04
C ALA A 73 -2.27 -0.17 23.99
N ASP A 74 -2.98 -0.08 22.86
CA ASP A 74 -4.16 0.79 22.71
C ASP A 74 -5.28 0.41 23.70
N VAL A 75 -5.58 -0.88 23.83
CA VAL A 75 -6.54 -1.40 24.82
C VAL A 75 -6.09 -1.09 26.25
N ALA A 76 -4.80 -1.25 26.55
CA ALA A 76 -4.25 -0.94 27.87
C ALA A 76 -4.36 0.57 28.20
N LEU A 77 -4.09 1.45 27.22
CA LEU A 77 -4.25 2.90 27.37
C LEU A 77 -5.72 3.29 27.57
N LEU A 78 -6.64 2.66 26.82
CA LEU A 78 -8.08 2.85 27.02
C LEU A 78 -8.50 2.43 28.43
N ALA A 79 -8.08 1.24 28.88
CA ALA A 79 -8.40 0.74 30.22
C ALA A 79 -7.86 1.66 31.32
N PHE A 80 -6.62 2.13 31.17
CA PHE A 80 -6.00 3.11 32.06
C PHE A 80 -6.79 4.42 32.12
N ARG A 81 -7.22 4.94 30.96
CA ARG A 81 -7.99 6.18 30.87
C ARG A 81 -9.37 6.05 31.50
N LEU A 82 -10.08 4.96 31.22
CA LEU A 82 -11.38 4.67 31.83
C LEU A 82 -11.26 4.49 33.34
N PHE A 83 -10.23 3.80 33.80
CA PHE A 83 -9.91 3.67 35.23
C PHE A 83 -9.75 5.05 35.88
N ALA A 84 -8.95 5.95 35.29
CA ALA A 84 -8.71 7.28 35.84
C ALA A 84 -9.99 8.13 35.90
N ILE A 85 -10.86 8.05 34.89
CA ILE A 85 -12.16 8.75 34.87
C ILE A 85 -13.09 8.20 35.95
N VAL A 86 -13.25 6.89 36.03
CA VAL A 86 -14.13 6.23 37.00
C VAL A 86 -13.63 6.46 38.43
N ASP A 87 -12.33 6.34 38.67
CA ASP A 87 -11.73 6.59 39.99
C ASP A 87 -11.92 8.04 40.44
N ALA A 88 -11.74 9.03 39.54
CA ALA A 88 -12.04 10.44 39.85
C ALA A 88 -13.53 10.71 40.10
N TRP A 89 -14.41 9.90 39.50
CA TRP A 89 -15.87 10.00 39.64
C TRP A 89 -16.39 9.39 40.95
N ARG A 90 -15.70 8.38 41.51
CA ARG A 90 -16.16 7.61 42.67
C ARG A 90 -16.32 8.50 43.91
N ARG A 91 -17.49 8.42 44.53
CA ARG A 91 -17.80 9.04 45.83
C ARG A 91 -18.84 8.22 46.60
N PRO A 92 -18.95 8.42 47.93
CA PRO A 92 -20.00 7.80 48.74
C PRO A 92 -21.40 8.14 48.19
N GLY A 93 -22.30 7.15 48.19
CA GLY A 93 -23.70 7.30 47.76
C GLY A 93 -23.98 7.00 46.28
N ARG A 94 -25.17 6.47 46.01
CA ARG A 94 -25.62 6.03 44.67
C ARG A 94 -25.66 7.22 43.69
N PRO A 95 -25.08 7.11 42.49
CA PRO A 95 -25.18 8.18 41.50
C PRO A 95 -26.62 8.35 41.01
N SER A 96 -27.02 9.61 40.79
CA SER A 96 -28.27 9.92 40.13
C SER A 96 -28.25 9.45 38.66
N ARG A 97 -29.42 9.31 38.03
CA ARG A 97 -29.54 9.02 36.60
C ARG A 97 -28.71 9.98 35.72
N PRO A 98 -28.81 11.33 35.85
CA PRO A 98 -28.02 12.23 35.05
C PRO A 98 -26.50 12.10 35.31
N ALA A 99 -26.10 11.80 36.56
CA ALA A 99 -24.69 11.54 36.85
C ALA A 99 -24.20 10.25 36.14
N SER A 100 -25.02 9.21 36.08
CA SER A 100 -24.69 7.97 35.39
C SER A 100 -24.57 8.17 33.87
N LEU A 101 -25.49 8.96 33.28
CA LEU A 101 -25.43 9.34 31.88
C LEU A 101 -24.17 10.17 31.55
N ALA A 102 -23.80 11.10 32.42
CA ALA A 102 -22.58 11.90 32.25
C ALA A 102 -21.31 11.05 32.31
N LEU A 103 -21.24 10.06 33.23
CA LEU A 103 -20.12 9.12 33.27
C LEU A 103 -20.04 8.27 32.00
N PHE A 104 -21.18 7.77 31.52
CA PHE A 104 -21.24 7.03 30.26
C PHE A 104 -20.78 7.88 29.08
N ALA A 105 -21.23 9.13 28.98
CA ALA A 105 -20.79 10.06 27.94
C ALA A 105 -19.26 10.28 27.97
N LEU A 106 -18.67 10.51 29.15
CA LEU A 106 -17.22 10.65 29.29
C LEU A 106 -16.46 9.38 28.87
N ALA A 107 -16.96 8.20 29.26
CA ALA A 107 -16.37 6.92 28.86
C ALA A 107 -16.44 6.71 27.34
N THR A 108 -17.56 7.06 26.70
CA THR A 108 -17.73 6.99 25.24
C THR A 108 -16.78 7.94 24.53
N VAL A 109 -16.67 9.19 24.98
CA VAL A 109 -15.71 10.16 24.42
C VAL A 109 -14.27 9.68 24.59
N ALA A 110 -13.94 9.08 25.74
CA ALA A 110 -12.62 8.50 25.98
C ALA A 110 -12.32 7.32 25.04
N ALA A 111 -13.31 6.46 24.78
CA ALA A 111 -13.16 5.25 23.97
C ALA A 111 -13.09 5.53 22.46
N LEU A 112 -13.77 6.58 21.98
CA LEU A 112 -13.88 6.90 20.56
C LEU A 112 -12.52 6.93 19.81
N PRO A 113 -11.48 7.65 20.26
CA PRO A 113 -10.19 7.67 19.55
C PRO A 113 -9.49 6.30 19.54
N HIS A 114 -9.63 5.49 20.59
CA HIS A 114 -9.02 4.15 20.67
C HIS A 114 -9.72 3.17 19.71
N VAL A 115 -11.06 3.18 19.71
CA VAL A 115 -11.84 2.37 18.75
C VAL A 115 -11.52 2.76 17.31
N ALA A 116 -11.39 4.06 17.03
CA ALA A 116 -11.00 4.54 15.70
C ALA A 116 -9.57 4.07 15.33
N ALA A 117 -8.61 4.16 16.25
CA ALA A 117 -7.24 3.69 16.04
C ALA A 117 -7.20 2.16 15.77
N GLY A 118 -7.91 1.36 16.57
CA GLY A 118 -8.03 -0.08 16.38
C GLY A 118 -8.66 -0.45 15.04
N TYR A 119 -9.73 0.25 14.65
CA TYR A 119 -10.38 0.06 13.34
C TYR A 119 -9.41 0.32 12.18
N VAL A 120 -8.67 1.42 12.23
CA VAL A 120 -7.68 1.77 11.20
C VAL A 120 -6.55 0.73 11.16
N ALA A 121 -6.05 0.28 12.31
CA ALA A 121 -4.99 -0.72 12.39
C ALA A 121 -5.41 -2.07 11.77
N VAL A 122 -6.60 -2.57 12.09
CA VAL A 122 -7.11 -3.84 11.55
C VAL A 122 -7.39 -3.74 10.05
N ARG A 123 -8.01 -2.65 9.58
CA ARG A 123 -8.26 -2.42 8.15
C ARG A 123 -6.97 -2.27 7.37
N GLY A 124 -6.00 -1.51 7.89
CA GLY A 124 -4.70 -1.32 7.25
C GLY A 124 -3.95 -2.63 7.11
N TYR A 125 -4.00 -3.50 8.12
CA TYR A 125 -3.39 -4.82 8.06
C TYR A 125 -3.94 -5.69 6.92
N GLY A 126 -5.28 -5.75 6.78
CA GLY A 126 -5.91 -6.54 5.72
C GLY A 126 -5.54 -6.07 4.31
N VAL A 127 -5.37 -4.75 4.12
CA VAL A 127 -4.89 -4.19 2.84
C VAL A 127 -3.46 -4.62 2.58
N LEU A 128 -2.57 -4.51 3.56
CA LEU A 128 -1.16 -4.90 3.41
C LEU A 128 -1.03 -6.38 3.08
N GLU A 129 -1.81 -7.25 3.74
CA GLU A 129 -1.83 -8.68 3.45
C GLU A 129 -2.34 -8.95 2.03
N SER A 130 -3.38 -8.27 1.57
CA SER A 130 -3.94 -8.49 0.23
C SER A 130 -3.04 -8.02 -0.91
N VAL A 131 -2.31 -6.91 -0.72
CA VAL A 131 -1.49 -6.28 -1.77
C VAL A 131 -0.08 -6.88 -1.82
N PHE A 132 0.46 -7.25 -0.65
CA PHE A 132 1.79 -7.82 -0.51
C PHE A 132 1.73 -9.29 -0.09
N ALA A 133 0.72 -10.02 -0.56
CA ALA A 133 0.61 -11.45 -0.29
C ALA A 133 1.84 -12.20 -0.79
N ASP A 134 2.37 -13.12 0.02
CA ASP A 134 3.52 -13.97 -0.35
C ASP A 134 3.17 -14.98 -1.47
N GLU A 135 1.87 -15.18 -1.75
CA GLU A 135 1.40 -16.03 -2.83
C GLU A 135 1.26 -15.24 -4.14
N GLU A 136 2.07 -15.59 -5.13
CA GLU A 136 1.91 -15.12 -6.50
C GLU A 136 0.56 -15.60 -7.07
N PRO A 137 -0.23 -14.73 -7.74
CA PRO A 137 -1.47 -15.14 -8.37
C PRO A 137 -1.23 -16.34 -9.28
N ARG A 138 -1.90 -17.47 -9.01
CA ARG A 138 -1.77 -18.70 -9.81
C ARG A 138 -2.45 -18.60 -11.18
N ASP A 139 -3.11 -17.48 -11.46
CA ASP A 139 -3.68 -17.14 -12.77
C ASP A 139 -2.60 -16.64 -13.76
N VAL A 140 -1.37 -17.14 -13.63
CA VAL A 140 -0.40 -17.05 -14.72
C VAL A 140 -0.92 -17.98 -15.80
N LEU A 141 -1.56 -17.41 -16.83
CA LEU A 141 -1.80 -18.11 -18.10
C LEU A 141 -0.51 -18.86 -18.45
N PRO A 142 -0.53 -20.19 -18.64
CA PRO A 142 0.67 -20.94 -18.94
C PRO A 142 1.35 -20.24 -20.12
N ALA A 143 2.61 -19.82 -19.93
CA ALA A 143 3.40 -19.09 -20.91
C ALA A 143 3.67 -19.99 -22.14
N ARG A 144 2.62 -20.22 -22.93
CA ARG A 144 2.59 -20.91 -24.21
C ARG A 144 2.31 -19.86 -25.29
N GLY A 145 2.93 -18.70 -25.15
CA GLY A 145 2.86 -17.65 -26.17
C GLY A 145 3.50 -18.15 -27.46
N LEU A 146 2.85 -17.86 -28.60
CA LEU A 146 3.25 -18.20 -29.98
C LEU A 146 4.68 -17.74 -30.36
N PHE A 147 5.33 -16.93 -29.53
CA PHE A 147 6.61 -16.28 -29.78
C PHE A 147 7.74 -16.72 -28.84
N LEU A 148 7.49 -17.63 -27.90
CA LEU A 148 8.54 -18.18 -27.06
C LEU A 148 9.18 -19.39 -27.77
N VAL A 149 10.45 -19.25 -28.14
CA VAL A 149 11.31 -20.41 -28.36
C VAL A 149 11.23 -21.25 -27.08
N PRO A 150 10.87 -22.54 -27.14
CA PRO A 150 10.80 -23.36 -25.94
C PRO A 150 12.14 -23.27 -25.20
N PRO A 151 12.13 -23.19 -23.84
CA PRO A 151 13.37 -23.24 -23.10
C PRO A 151 14.07 -24.53 -23.48
N VAL A 152 15.29 -24.42 -24.00
CA VAL A 152 16.18 -25.56 -24.18
C VAL A 152 16.23 -26.26 -22.83
N PRO A 153 15.86 -27.55 -22.72
CA PRO A 153 15.90 -28.24 -21.44
C PRO A 153 17.33 -28.15 -20.91
N VAL A 154 17.51 -27.41 -19.83
CA VAL A 154 18.77 -27.37 -19.10
C VAL A 154 18.87 -28.73 -18.44
N SER A 155 19.57 -29.65 -19.11
CA SER A 155 19.91 -30.94 -18.53
C SER A 155 20.57 -30.68 -17.18
N SER A 156 20.04 -31.32 -16.14
CA SER A 156 20.48 -31.24 -14.74
C SER A 156 22.01 -31.22 -14.64
N PRO A 157 22.60 -30.52 -13.65
CA PRO A 157 24.05 -30.40 -13.57
C PRO A 157 24.68 -31.80 -13.46
N ARG A 158 25.34 -32.26 -14.53
CA ARG A 158 26.25 -33.40 -14.43
C ARG A 158 27.37 -33.00 -13.46
N PRO A 159 27.81 -33.89 -12.55
CA PRO A 159 28.98 -33.64 -11.73
C PRO A 159 30.15 -33.26 -12.65
N ARG A 160 30.77 -32.12 -12.38
CA ARG A 160 31.87 -31.57 -13.20
C ARG A 160 33.00 -32.61 -13.26
N PRO A 161 33.44 -33.05 -14.44
CA PRO A 161 34.69 -33.78 -14.55
C PRO A 161 35.83 -32.88 -14.05
N ALA A 162 36.79 -33.47 -13.35
CA ALA A 162 38.01 -32.77 -12.93
C ALA A 162 38.62 -32.02 -14.13
N VAL A 163 38.79 -30.70 -13.96
CA VAL A 163 39.30 -29.82 -15.01
C VAL A 163 40.75 -30.20 -15.31
N ARG A 164 40.96 -30.93 -16.41
CA ARG A 164 42.27 -31.02 -17.05
C ARG A 164 42.57 -29.66 -17.68
N PRO A 165 43.77 -29.08 -17.51
CA PRO A 165 44.10 -27.77 -18.08
C PRO A 165 43.89 -27.81 -19.60
N ALA A 166 43.13 -26.84 -20.09
CA ALA A 166 42.76 -26.74 -21.51
C ALA A 166 44.00 -26.43 -22.37
N PRO A 167 44.09 -26.99 -23.60
CA PRO A 167 45.10 -26.56 -24.56
C PRO A 167 44.90 -25.08 -24.93
N PRO A 168 45.96 -24.38 -25.36
CA PRO A 168 45.90 -22.95 -25.68
C PRO A 168 44.82 -22.67 -26.72
N ALA A 169 43.99 -21.68 -26.41
CA ALA A 169 42.80 -21.33 -27.17
C ALA A 169 43.13 -21.06 -28.65
N ALA A 170 42.52 -21.85 -29.54
CA ALA A 170 42.41 -21.48 -30.95
C ALA A 170 41.77 -20.09 -31.03
N ARG A 171 42.39 -19.22 -31.84
CA ARG A 171 42.08 -17.79 -32.00
C ARG A 171 40.56 -17.56 -32.03
N ARG A 172 40.02 -17.02 -30.93
CA ARG A 172 38.67 -16.43 -30.93
C ARG A 172 38.69 -15.34 -32.00
N ARG A 173 37.79 -15.43 -32.98
CA ARG A 173 37.52 -14.32 -33.89
C ARG A 173 37.22 -13.08 -33.02
N PRO A 174 37.77 -11.89 -33.35
CA PRO A 174 37.48 -10.70 -32.58
C PRO A 174 35.96 -10.50 -32.53
N ALA A 175 35.41 -10.37 -31.33
CA ALA A 175 34.05 -9.85 -31.20
C ALA A 175 34.06 -8.46 -31.83
N LEU A 176 33.26 -8.25 -32.87
CA LEU A 176 33.00 -6.91 -33.38
C LEU A 176 32.54 -6.07 -32.19
N PRO A 177 33.10 -4.87 -31.97
CA PRO A 177 32.63 -4.00 -30.91
C PRO A 177 31.14 -3.74 -31.12
N SER A 178 30.31 -4.26 -30.22
CA SER A 178 28.89 -3.91 -30.16
C SER A 178 28.82 -2.47 -29.68
N GLN A 179 28.93 -1.52 -30.61
CA GLN A 179 28.61 -0.14 -30.28
C GLN A 179 27.15 -0.09 -29.83
N PRO A 180 26.82 0.66 -28.77
CA PRO A 180 25.43 1.00 -28.47
C PRO A 180 24.78 1.49 -29.76
N LEU A 181 23.53 1.07 -30.02
CA LEU A 181 22.77 1.63 -31.12
C LEU A 181 22.77 3.16 -30.95
N GLU A 182 23.49 3.87 -31.82
CA GLU A 182 23.44 5.33 -31.82
C GLU A 182 21.99 5.74 -32.04
N SER A 183 21.49 6.60 -31.16
CA SER A 183 20.16 7.18 -31.30
C SER A 183 20.13 8.01 -32.58
N SER A 184 19.70 7.40 -33.68
CA SER A 184 19.50 8.13 -34.93
C SER A 184 18.26 8.99 -34.79
N ARG A 185 18.44 10.31 -34.83
CA ARG A 185 17.33 11.29 -34.96
C ARG A 185 16.76 11.35 -36.38
N ARG A 186 17.30 10.54 -37.32
CA ARG A 186 16.84 10.51 -38.70
C ARG A 186 15.54 9.73 -38.79
N ILE A 187 14.43 10.45 -38.77
CA ILE A 187 13.12 9.91 -39.17
C ILE A 187 13.26 9.52 -40.64
N LEU A 188 13.19 8.22 -40.94
CA LEU A 188 13.18 7.69 -42.29
C LEU A 188 11.82 8.01 -42.95
N ALA A 189 11.58 9.28 -43.25
CA ALA A 189 10.36 9.75 -43.90
C ALA A 189 10.27 9.31 -45.38
N GLY A 190 11.33 8.71 -45.93
CA GLY A 190 11.42 8.25 -47.32
C GLY A 190 12.11 6.90 -47.49
N ALA A 191 12.10 6.03 -46.47
CA ALA A 191 12.49 4.64 -46.70
C ALA A 191 11.37 3.94 -47.47
N GLU A 192 11.70 3.38 -48.64
CA GLU A 192 10.85 2.41 -49.34
C GLU A 192 10.35 1.37 -48.33
N GLN A 193 9.04 1.12 -48.30
CA GLN A 193 8.45 0.12 -47.42
C GLN A 193 8.94 -1.26 -47.84
N SER A 194 10.04 -1.72 -47.24
CA SER A 194 10.55 -3.08 -47.46
C SER A 194 9.64 -4.06 -46.72
N PHE A 195 8.79 -4.75 -47.47
CA PHE A 195 7.99 -5.89 -47.00
C PHE A 195 8.79 -7.18 -46.88
N GLU A 196 10.10 -7.18 -47.20
CA GLU A 196 10.96 -8.37 -47.09
C GLU A 196 11.09 -8.84 -45.63
N ARG A 197 11.02 -7.92 -44.68
CA ARG A 197 11.10 -8.19 -43.23
C ARG A 197 9.97 -7.48 -42.49
N PRO A 198 8.74 -7.98 -42.62
CA PRO A 198 7.57 -7.30 -42.06
C PRO A 198 7.65 -7.25 -40.54
N TRP A 199 7.12 -6.16 -39.97
CA TRP A 199 6.95 -6.00 -38.54
C TRP A 199 5.59 -6.56 -38.12
N VAL A 200 5.57 -7.33 -37.04
CA VAL A 200 4.34 -7.76 -36.36
C VAL A 200 4.16 -6.87 -35.15
N THR A 201 3.03 -6.16 -35.09
CA THR A 201 2.69 -5.26 -33.98
C THR A 201 1.63 -5.90 -33.12
N ILE A 202 1.89 -5.97 -31.82
CA ILE A 202 1.00 -6.52 -30.80
C ILE A 202 0.72 -5.41 -29.79
N LEU A 203 -0.57 -5.16 -29.55
CA LEU A 203 -1.00 -4.29 -28.44
C LEU A 203 -1.24 -5.17 -27.21
N LEU A 204 -0.45 -4.93 -26.16
CA LEU A 204 -0.58 -5.58 -24.87
C LEU A 204 -1.35 -4.66 -23.93
N LEU A 205 -2.45 -5.16 -23.36
CA LEU A 205 -3.31 -4.45 -22.42
C LEU A 205 -3.31 -5.19 -21.08
N GLY A 206 -2.98 -4.48 -19.99
CA GLY A 206 -3.14 -4.96 -18.62
C GLY A 206 -4.35 -4.32 -17.98
N SER A 207 -5.32 -5.12 -17.55
CA SER A 207 -6.53 -4.65 -16.87
C SER A 207 -6.36 -4.72 -15.34
N ASP A 208 -6.98 -3.77 -14.63
CA ASP A 208 -7.14 -3.79 -13.18
C ASP A 208 -8.42 -4.53 -12.70
N ALA A 209 -9.12 -5.22 -13.60
CA ALA A 209 -10.32 -5.98 -13.28
C ALA A 209 -10.02 -7.15 -12.33
N GLY A 210 -10.85 -7.32 -11.30
CA GLY A 210 -10.72 -8.37 -10.29
C GLY A 210 -12.05 -8.71 -9.61
N PRO A 211 -12.11 -9.79 -8.81
CA PRO A 211 -13.35 -10.23 -8.16
C PRO A 211 -14.00 -9.11 -7.33
N GLY A 212 -15.22 -8.71 -7.71
CA GLY A 212 -15.97 -7.65 -7.03
C GLY A 212 -15.63 -6.22 -7.48
N GLN A 213 -14.68 -6.03 -8.39
CA GLN A 213 -14.35 -4.73 -8.98
C GLN A 213 -15.00 -4.60 -10.36
N TRP A 214 -15.95 -3.68 -10.48
CA TRP A 214 -16.66 -3.40 -11.73
C TRP A 214 -15.92 -2.27 -12.45
N GLY A 215 -14.81 -2.60 -13.08
CA GLY A 215 -14.00 -1.65 -13.85
C GLY A 215 -12.98 -2.38 -14.70
N GLU A 216 -13.14 -2.33 -16.02
CA GLU A 216 -12.14 -2.83 -16.98
C GLU A 216 -11.25 -1.67 -17.44
N ARG A 217 -10.50 -1.05 -16.51
CA ARG A 217 -9.55 -0.02 -16.88
C ARG A 217 -8.23 -0.67 -17.29
N THR A 218 -7.67 -0.21 -18.40
CA THR A 218 -6.37 -0.70 -18.87
C THR A 218 -5.26 0.16 -18.28
N ASP A 219 -4.70 -0.28 -17.17
CA ASP A 219 -3.66 0.44 -16.44
C ASP A 219 -2.28 0.30 -17.09
N THR A 220 -2.08 -0.73 -17.90
CA THR A 220 -0.89 -0.92 -18.73
C THR A 220 -1.28 -1.02 -20.20
N MET A 221 -0.63 -0.23 -21.06
CA MET A 221 -0.77 -0.29 -22.51
C MET A 221 0.62 -0.27 -23.14
N ILE A 222 1.00 -1.35 -23.83
CA ILE A 222 2.31 -1.46 -24.48
C ILE A 222 2.10 -1.87 -25.94
N LEU A 223 2.68 -1.09 -26.85
CA LEU A 223 2.79 -1.46 -28.26
C LEU A 223 4.14 -2.14 -28.49
N ALA A 224 4.13 -3.45 -28.72
CA ALA A 224 5.32 -4.22 -29.03
C ALA A 224 5.38 -4.52 -30.53
N ALA A 225 6.49 -4.17 -31.18
CA ALA A 225 6.74 -4.44 -32.59
C ALA A 225 7.94 -5.39 -32.74
N LEU A 226 7.76 -6.47 -33.49
CA LEU A 226 8.77 -7.50 -33.74
C LEU A 226 9.07 -7.58 -35.23
N GLN A 227 10.34 -7.45 -35.61
CA GLN A 227 10.74 -7.62 -37.02
C GLN A 227 10.99 -9.10 -37.33
N ARG A 228 10.27 -9.64 -38.33
CA ARG A 228 10.41 -11.05 -38.71
C ARG A 228 11.83 -11.39 -39.16
N GLY A 229 12.35 -12.51 -38.64
CA GLY A 229 13.63 -13.10 -39.06
C GLY A 229 14.91 -12.41 -38.54
N THR A 230 14.80 -11.35 -37.74
CA THR A 230 15.98 -10.60 -37.25
C THR A 230 16.15 -10.61 -35.73
N GLY A 231 15.12 -11.02 -34.98
CA GLY A 231 15.11 -10.95 -33.51
C GLY A 231 15.06 -9.52 -32.96
N ARG A 232 14.88 -8.50 -33.82
CA ARG A 232 14.75 -7.10 -33.37
C ARG A 232 13.35 -6.83 -32.85
N THR A 233 13.28 -6.23 -31.67
CA THR A 233 12.03 -5.87 -31.01
C THR A 233 12.09 -4.44 -30.50
N VAL A 234 10.96 -3.73 -30.58
CA VAL A 234 10.79 -2.41 -29.97
C VAL A 234 9.49 -2.41 -29.19
N ALA A 235 9.49 -1.84 -27.99
CA ALA A 235 8.29 -1.69 -27.17
C ALA A 235 8.11 -0.24 -26.75
N PHE A 236 6.89 0.27 -26.87
CA PHE A 236 6.51 1.62 -26.45
C PHE A 236 5.39 1.52 -25.41
N GLY A 237 5.61 2.09 -24.23
CA GLY A 237 4.55 2.30 -23.26
C GLY A 237 3.65 3.46 -23.69
N ILE A 238 2.34 3.24 -23.71
CA ILE A 238 1.35 4.29 -23.99
C ILE A 238 0.82 4.81 -22.64
N PRO A 239 0.96 6.11 -22.33
CA PRO A 239 0.49 6.65 -21.06
C PRO A 239 -1.04 6.48 -20.90
N ARG A 240 -1.47 5.89 -19.78
CA ARG A 240 -2.88 5.67 -19.42
C ARG A 240 -3.73 6.94 -19.31
N ASN A 241 -3.10 8.06 -19.04
CA ASN A 241 -3.77 9.34 -18.77
C ASN A 241 -3.82 10.27 -19.98
N LEU A 242 -3.54 9.78 -21.19
CA LEU A 242 -3.76 10.57 -22.40
C LEU A 242 -5.24 10.91 -22.53
N VAL A 243 -5.55 12.18 -22.71
CA VAL A 243 -6.91 12.69 -22.93
C VAL A 243 -7.02 13.28 -24.33
N ASP A 244 -8.24 13.48 -24.80
CA ASP A 244 -8.56 14.06 -26.11
C ASP A 244 -7.92 13.31 -27.28
N VAL A 245 -7.75 12.00 -27.14
CA VAL A 245 -7.12 11.12 -28.14
C VAL A 245 -8.02 11.04 -29.38
N PRO A 246 -7.50 11.30 -30.59
CA PRO A 246 -8.29 11.17 -31.81
C PRO A 246 -8.63 9.71 -32.07
N LEU A 247 -9.92 9.40 -32.27
CA LEU A 247 -10.35 8.09 -32.72
C LEU A 247 -10.36 8.02 -34.25
N PRO A 248 -10.00 6.88 -34.85
CA PRO A 248 -10.03 6.71 -36.30
C PRO A 248 -11.44 6.92 -36.84
N ARG A 249 -11.53 7.50 -38.04
CA ARG A 249 -12.80 7.64 -38.76
C ARG A 249 -13.27 6.25 -39.18
N LEU A 250 -14.31 5.72 -38.53
CA LEU A 250 -15.06 4.58 -39.04
C LEU A 250 -16.13 5.07 -40.03
N ALA A 251 -16.15 4.45 -41.21
CA ALA A 251 -17.11 4.59 -42.31
C ALA A 251 -18.24 5.62 -42.08
N GLY A 252 -18.04 6.85 -42.57
CA GLY A 252 -19.09 7.89 -42.64
C GLY A 252 -19.38 8.66 -41.35
N ARG A 253 -18.71 8.37 -40.22
CA ARG A 253 -18.88 9.16 -38.98
C ARG A 253 -17.79 10.23 -38.86
N PRO A 254 -18.13 11.47 -38.43
CA PRO A 254 -17.13 12.50 -38.17
C PRO A 254 -16.12 12.00 -37.14
N GLY A 255 -14.84 12.35 -37.32
CA GLY A 255 -13.78 11.94 -36.41
C GLY A 255 -14.09 12.43 -35.00
N ARG A 256 -14.24 11.50 -34.05
CA ARG A 256 -14.51 11.83 -32.64
C ARG A 256 -13.19 11.81 -31.87
N ARG A 257 -13.08 12.69 -30.88
CA ARG A 257 -12.03 12.61 -29.86
C ARG A 257 -12.58 11.86 -28.66
N PHE A 258 -11.77 10.97 -28.09
CA PHE A 258 -12.03 10.35 -26.81
C PHE A 258 -11.56 11.31 -25.72
N ARG A 259 -12.51 11.91 -24.99
CA ARG A 259 -12.23 13.00 -24.03
C ARG A 259 -11.85 12.51 -22.63
N GLU A 260 -12.04 11.22 -22.37
CA GLU A 260 -11.66 10.61 -21.09
C GLU A 260 -10.21 10.14 -21.13
N PRO A 261 -9.59 9.87 -19.96
CA PRO A 261 -8.29 9.21 -19.90
C PRO A 261 -8.31 7.89 -20.68
N LEU A 262 -7.28 7.68 -21.51
CA LEU A 262 -7.19 6.57 -22.47
C LEU A 262 -7.42 5.18 -21.85
N ASN A 263 -7.10 4.98 -20.56
CA ASN A 263 -7.40 3.71 -19.87
C ASN A 263 -8.88 3.36 -19.75
N ALA A 264 -9.79 4.32 -19.95
CA ALA A 264 -11.23 4.08 -20.02
C ALA A 264 -11.69 3.65 -21.42
N LEU A 265 -10.82 3.75 -22.45
CA LEU A 265 -11.22 3.48 -23.84
C LEU A 265 -11.65 2.03 -24.06
N TYR A 266 -10.99 1.07 -23.39
CA TYR A 266 -11.34 -0.34 -23.51
C TYR A 266 -12.76 -0.61 -22.99
N ALA A 267 -13.06 -0.23 -21.74
CA ALA A 267 -14.40 -0.34 -21.16
C ALA A 267 -15.46 0.43 -21.98
N TRP A 268 -15.12 1.63 -22.47
CA TRP A 268 -15.99 2.42 -23.33
C TRP A 268 -16.33 1.72 -24.64
N ALA A 269 -15.36 1.01 -25.24
CA ALA A 269 -15.55 0.28 -26.48
C ALA A 269 -16.38 -0.99 -26.24
N HIS A 270 -16.10 -1.70 -25.15
CA HIS A 270 -16.77 -2.95 -24.81
C HIS A 270 -18.25 -2.76 -24.45
N THR A 271 -18.62 -1.64 -23.82
CA THR A 271 -20.02 -1.31 -23.48
C THR A 271 -20.87 -0.89 -24.68
N ARG A 272 -20.28 -0.72 -25.88
CA ARG A 272 -20.96 -0.22 -27.09
C ARG A 272 -21.03 -1.21 -28.24
N THR A 273 -20.49 -2.41 -28.05
CA THR A 273 -20.69 -3.58 -28.91
C THR A 273 -21.87 -4.38 -28.41
#